data_AF-A0A9W4WYZ4-F1
#
_entry.id   AF-A0A9W4WYZ4-F1
#
_cell.length_a   1.000
_cell.length_b   1.000
_cell.length_c   1.000
_cell.angle_alpha   90.00
_cell.angle_beta   90.00
_cell.angle_gamma   90.00
#
_symmetry.space_group_name_H-M   'P 1'
#
loop_
_entity.id
_entity.type
_entity.pdbx_description
1 polymer ?
#
loop_
_entity_poly.entity_id
_entity_poly.type
_entity_poly.pdbx_seq_one_letter_code
_entity_poly.pdbx_strand_id
1 'polypeptide(L)'
;MPNKRKRKRGTEKDQSKYDASPVSDKISDIPRNFKRLLQANEFKKNKIVETSRIKSKQTIQRMPGESFRNFSRRLEDHMRPDIIKAMKVGMSTKDKAKRYREKLKEKKKAKIEKLIEEVNAKDFNDFQDKVKFGEVVQAPPSLTVIPKHRGKILKKDSLEKEREQKNKQLNAVNKRIMDKERERVMTQYRIIKARKLMNKNHYSKD
;
A
#
# COMPACT_ATOMS: atom_id res chain seq x y z
N MET A 1 18.14 -14.31 20.64
CA MET A 1 17.42 -13.73 21.79
C MET A 1 16.06 -13.22 21.33
N PRO A 2 14.95 -13.60 21.99
CA PRO A 2 13.61 -13.15 21.61
C PRO A 2 13.36 -11.75 22.19
N ASN A 3 13.14 -10.75 21.33
CA ASN A 3 12.86 -9.39 21.76
C ASN A 3 11.44 -9.30 22.35
N LYS A 4 11.37 -9.31 23.69
CA LYS A 4 10.18 -8.98 24.48
C LYS A 4 9.79 -7.52 24.22
N ARG A 5 8.67 -7.28 23.53
CA ARG A 5 8.08 -5.93 23.39
C ARG A 5 7.41 -5.53 24.72
N LYS A 6 7.80 -4.38 25.28
CA LYS A 6 7.16 -3.77 26.46
C LYS A 6 5.71 -3.41 26.15
N ARG A 7 4.76 -3.98 26.90
CA ARG A 7 3.34 -3.57 26.92
C ARG A 7 3.21 -2.26 27.71
N LYS A 8 2.48 -1.28 27.19
CA LYS A 8 2.09 -0.08 27.95
C LYS A 8 1.14 -0.50 29.07
N ARG A 9 1.51 -0.16 30.32
CA ARG A 9 0.63 -0.29 31.50
C ARG A 9 -0.50 0.73 31.34
N GLY A 10 -1.74 0.27 31.52
CA GLY A 10 -2.93 1.12 31.54
C GLY A 10 -2.87 2.06 32.74
N THR A 11 -3.29 3.30 32.53
CA THR A 11 -3.54 4.28 33.59
C THR A 11 -4.76 3.83 34.38
N GLU A 12 -4.55 3.61 35.67
CA GLU A 12 -5.54 3.23 36.68
C GLU A 12 -6.56 4.37 36.87
N LYS A 13 -7.84 4.04 36.64
CA LYS A 13 -8.98 4.69 37.31
C LYS A 13 -9.82 3.55 37.87
N ASP A 14 -9.35 2.96 38.96
CA ASP A 14 -10.12 2.05 39.77
C ASP A 14 -10.64 2.81 40.98
N GLN A 15 -11.82 3.40 40.85
CA GLN A 15 -12.70 3.61 42.00
C GLN A 15 -14.15 3.31 41.57
N SER A 16 -14.79 2.43 42.34
CA SER A 16 -16.16 1.89 42.23
C SER A 16 -16.47 0.94 41.05
N LYS A 17 -16.08 -0.33 41.17
CA LYS A 17 -16.44 -1.41 40.22
C LYS A 17 -17.16 -2.60 40.83
N TYR A 18 -17.40 -2.61 42.14
CA TYR A 18 -17.96 -3.78 42.82
C TYR A 18 -19.48 -3.77 42.92
N ASP A 19 -20.15 -2.70 42.48
CA ASP A 19 -21.62 -2.59 42.58
C ASP A 19 -22.30 -2.03 41.31
N ALA A 20 -21.56 -1.97 40.20
CA ALA A 20 -22.14 -1.56 38.91
C ALA A 20 -22.53 -2.80 38.11
N SER A 21 -23.79 -2.85 37.67
CA SER A 21 -24.30 -3.87 36.76
C SER A 21 -23.37 -4.01 35.54
N PRO A 22 -23.10 -5.23 35.05
CA PRO A 22 -22.24 -5.43 33.90
C PRO A 22 -22.81 -4.70 32.67
N VAL A 23 -22.17 -3.61 32.26
CA VAL A 23 -22.50 -2.89 31.03
C VAL A 23 -22.05 -3.74 29.83
N SER A 24 -22.93 -3.97 28.87
CA SER A 24 -22.75 -4.81 27.66
C SER A 24 -21.62 -4.35 26.71
N ASP A 25 -20.85 -3.33 27.07
CA ASP A 25 -19.92 -2.64 26.18
C ASP A 25 -18.54 -3.30 26.08
N LYS A 26 -18.30 -4.42 26.79
CA LYS A 26 -17.09 -5.23 26.62
C LYS A 26 -17.21 -6.16 25.40
N ILE A 27 -17.34 -5.56 24.23
CA ILE A 27 -17.45 -6.20 22.90
C ILE A 27 -16.12 -6.86 22.46
N SER A 28 -15.08 -6.83 23.29
CA SER A 28 -13.74 -7.32 22.94
C SER A 28 -13.67 -8.84 22.75
N ASP A 29 -14.57 -9.60 23.38
CA ASP A 29 -14.56 -11.07 23.36
C ASP A 29 -15.51 -11.69 22.32
N ILE A 30 -16.22 -10.85 21.56
CA ILE A 30 -17.18 -11.33 20.57
C ILE A 30 -16.44 -11.72 19.30
N PRO A 31 -16.59 -12.98 18.80
CA PRO A 31 -16.02 -13.40 17.54
C PRO A 31 -16.43 -12.44 16.41
N ARG A 32 -15.48 -12.11 15.54
CA ARG A 32 -15.67 -11.08 14.49
C ARG A 32 -16.91 -11.32 13.61
N ASN A 33 -17.24 -12.59 13.33
CA ASN A 33 -18.42 -12.98 12.56
C ASN A 33 -19.72 -12.68 13.31
N PHE A 34 -19.74 -12.92 14.63
CA PHE A 34 -20.91 -12.68 15.47
C PHE A 34 -21.14 -11.17 15.70
N LYS A 35 -20.07 -10.40 15.90
CA LYS A 35 -20.14 -8.93 15.95
C LYS A 35 -20.77 -8.34 14.69
N ARG A 36 -20.41 -8.88 13.51
CA ARG A 36 -20.98 -8.47 12.22
C ARG A 36 -22.47 -8.78 12.13
N LEU A 37 -22.91 -9.91 12.69
CA LEU A 37 -24.31 -10.32 12.68
C LEU A 37 -25.18 -9.48 13.61
N LEU A 38 -24.68 -9.15 14.82
CA LEU A 38 -25.35 -8.23 15.74
C LEU A 38 -25.51 -6.83 15.13
N GLN A 39 -24.44 -6.28 14.56
CA GLN A 39 -24.48 -4.96 13.93
C GLN A 39 -25.35 -4.92 12.67
N ALA A 40 -25.44 -6.00 11.90
CA ALA A 40 -26.27 -6.07 10.69
C ALA A 40 -27.76 -5.77 10.97
N ASN A 41 -28.25 -6.11 12.17
CA ASN A 41 -29.63 -5.85 12.58
C ASN A 41 -29.83 -4.39 13.04
N GLU A 42 -28.82 -3.77 13.63
CA GLU A 42 -28.84 -2.35 14.01
C GLU A 42 -28.92 -1.44 12.79
N PHE A 43 -28.16 -1.74 11.73
CA PHE A 43 -28.20 -0.97 10.48
C PHE A 43 -29.57 -1.04 9.77
N LYS A 44 -30.31 -2.15 9.90
CA LYS A 44 -31.67 -2.27 9.35
C LYS A 44 -32.66 -1.36 10.09
N LYS A 45 -32.55 -1.28 11.42
CA LYS A 45 -33.41 -0.40 12.24
C LYS A 45 -33.14 1.08 11.92
N ASN A 46 -31.88 1.48 11.74
CA ASN A 46 -31.53 2.86 11.39
C ASN A 46 -31.99 3.26 9.99
N LYS A 47 -31.99 2.35 9.00
CA LYS A 47 -32.47 2.65 7.64
C LYS A 47 -33.98 2.94 7.60
N ILE A 48 -34.77 2.26 8.44
CA ILE A 48 -36.21 2.50 8.59
C ILE A 48 -36.47 3.86 9.29
N VAL A 49 -35.62 4.21 10.27
CA VAL A 49 -35.68 5.51 10.97
C VAL A 49 -35.19 6.67 10.09
N GLU A 50 -34.24 6.45 9.17
CA GLU A 50 -33.82 7.46 8.20
C GLU A 50 -34.88 7.73 7.13
N THR A 51 -35.63 6.70 6.70
CA THR A 51 -36.79 6.92 5.80
C THR A 51 -37.94 7.68 6.48
N SER A 52 -38.08 7.59 7.81
CA SER A 52 -39.06 8.39 8.57
C SER A 52 -38.53 9.75 9.03
N ARG A 53 -37.24 10.03 8.81
CA ARG A 53 -36.60 11.37 8.94
C ARG A 53 -36.54 12.14 7.62
N ILE A 54 -37.35 11.78 6.63
CA ILE A 54 -37.81 12.72 5.58
C ILE A 54 -38.82 13.68 6.25
N LYS A 55 -38.36 14.36 7.29
CA LYS A 55 -39.10 15.39 8.02
C LYS A 55 -38.87 16.69 7.26
N SER A 56 -40.00 17.29 6.88
CA SER A 56 -40.18 18.51 6.09
C SER A 56 -39.52 18.51 4.71
N LYS A 57 -40.14 17.85 3.72
CA LYS A 57 -40.12 18.41 2.36
C LYS A 57 -40.87 19.73 2.45
N GLN A 58 -40.17 20.82 2.74
CA GLN A 58 -40.75 22.15 2.65
C GLN A 58 -41.24 22.29 1.20
N THR A 59 -42.55 22.40 1.01
CA THR A 59 -43.11 22.71 -0.29
C THR A 59 -42.62 24.11 -0.64
N ILE A 60 -41.74 24.23 -1.63
CA ILE A 60 -41.24 25.54 -2.05
C ILE A 60 -42.41 26.27 -2.68
N GLN A 61 -42.90 27.27 -1.96
CA GLN A 61 -43.92 28.20 -2.45
C GLN A 61 -43.23 29.46 -2.98
N ARG A 62 -43.87 30.11 -3.95
CA ARG A 62 -43.40 31.37 -4.53
C ARG A 62 -43.53 32.48 -3.49
N MET A 63 -42.48 33.28 -3.33
CA MET A 63 -42.52 34.42 -2.40
C MET A 63 -43.27 35.60 -3.01
N PRO A 64 -43.97 36.43 -2.21
CA PRO A 64 -44.57 37.66 -2.72
C PRO A 64 -43.48 38.59 -3.27
N GLY A 65 -43.70 39.13 -4.48
CA GLY A 65 -42.74 39.99 -5.19
C GLY A 65 -41.62 39.25 -5.94
N GLU A 66 -41.54 37.92 -5.85
CA GLU A 66 -40.54 37.14 -6.58
C GLU A 66 -40.93 36.96 -8.06
N SER A 67 -39.97 37.18 -8.97
CA SER A 67 -40.14 36.87 -10.39
C SER A 67 -40.23 35.36 -10.62
N PHE A 68 -40.97 34.93 -11.64
CA PHE A 68 -41.12 33.50 -11.94
C PHE A 68 -39.77 32.80 -12.17
N ARG A 69 -38.83 33.49 -12.85
CA ARG A 69 -37.49 32.97 -13.12
C ARG A 69 -36.69 32.66 -11.85
N ASN A 70 -36.79 33.53 -10.84
CA ASN A 70 -36.08 33.33 -9.56
C ASN A 70 -36.66 32.15 -8.78
N PHE A 71 -37.98 32.00 -8.82
CA PHE A 71 -38.67 30.84 -8.23
C PHE A 71 -38.24 29.53 -8.90
N SER A 72 -38.23 29.46 -10.24
CA SER A 72 -37.76 28.27 -10.98
C SER A 72 -36.34 27.88 -10.59
N ARG A 73 -35.43 28.86 -10.48
CA ARG A 73 -34.03 28.60 -10.10
C ARG A 73 -33.92 28.02 -8.68
N ARG A 74 -34.66 28.57 -7.71
CA ARG A 74 -34.69 28.02 -6.33
C ARG A 74 -35.28 26.62 -6.27
N LEU A 75 -36.33 26.37 -7.06
CA LEU A 75 -36.94 25.05 -7.17
C LEU A 75 -35.92 24.04 -7.72
N GLU A 76 -35.20 24.40 -8.79
CA GLU A 76 -34.12 23.59 -9.36
C GLU A 76 -33.02 23.32 -8.34
N ASP A 77 -32.51 24.35 -7.66
CA ASP A 77 -31.43 24.22 -6.67
C ASP A 77 -31.83 23.30 -5.50
N HIS A 78 -33.09 23.35 -5.07
CA HIS A 78 -33.61 22.46 -4.03
C HIS A 78 -33.79 21.01 -4.51
N MET A 79 -34.18 20.79 -5.77
CA MET A 79 -34.31 19.45 -6.35
C MET A 79 -32.96 18.85 -6.79
N ARG A 80 -31.97 19.70 -7.07
CA ARG A 80 -30.63 19.32 -7.53
C ARG A 80 -29.94 18.23 -6.69
N PRO A 81 -29.90 18.28 -5.34
CA PRO A 81 -29.26 17.22 -4.56
C PRO A 81 -29.94 15.87 -4.75
N ASP A 82 -31.27 15.83 -4.84
CA ASP A 82 -32.05 14.61 -5.04
C ASP A 82 -31.81 14.02 -6.43
N ILE A 83 -31.78 14.87 -7.46
CA ILE A 83 -31.42 14.47 -8.83
C ILE A 83 -30.00 13.88 -8.85
N ILE A 84 -29.03 14.56 -8.26
CA ILE A 84 -27.63 14.08 -8.18
C ILE A 84 -27.57 12.74 -7.42
N LYS A 85 -28.33 12.59 -6.34
CA LYS A 85 -28.40 11.34 -5.55
C LYS A 85 -29.01 10.21 -6.37
N ALA A 86 -30.11 10.45 -7.06
CA ALA A 86 -30.74 9.46 -7.96
C ALA A 86 -29.78 9.03 -9.08
N MET A 87 -29.10 9.98 -9.73
CA MET A 87 -28.08 9.68 -10.74
C MET A 87 -26.94 8.82 -10.17
N LYS A 88 -26.45 9.12 -8.96
CA LYS A 88 -25.38 8.34 -8.29
C LYS A 88 -25.82 6.95 -7.83
N VAL A 89 -27.10 6.76 -7.52
CA VAL A 89 -27.68 5.46 -7.18
C VAL A 89 -27.86 4.61 -8.44
N GLY A 90 -28.29 5.22 -9.54
CA GLY A 90 -28.41 4.56 -10.85
C GLY A 90 -27.07 4.22 -11.52
N MET A 91 -25.96 4.84 -11.11
CA MET A 91 -24.63 4.40 -11.54
C MET A 91 -24.38 2.95 -11.12
N SER A 92 -24.25 2.07 -12.11
CA SER A 92 -24.08 0.63 -11.92
C SER A 92 -22.93 0.36 -10.96
N THR A 93 -23.14 -0.57 -10.02
CA THR A 93 -22.09 -1.11 -9.16
C THR A 93 -20.89 -1.60 -9.98
N LYS A 94 -21.14 -2.04 -11.22
CA LYS A 94 -20.13 -2.40 -12.22
C LYS A 94 -19.21 -1.23 -12.59
N ASP A 95 -19.75 -0.03 -12.80
CA ASP A 95 -18.96 1.15 -13.17
C ASP A 95 -18.14 1.67 -11.99
N LYS A 96 -18.69 1.62 -10.77
CA LYS A 96 -17.94 1.94 -9.56
C LYS A 96 -16.76 0.98 -9.37
N ALA A 97 -16.98 -0.32 -9.59
CA ALA A 97 -15.91 -1.32 -9.55
C ALA A 97 -14.87 -1.11 -10.66
N LYS A 98 -15.30 -0.75 -11.89
CA LYS A 98 -14.41 -0.44 -13.01
C LYS A 98 -13.50 0.77 -12.69
N ARG A 99 -14.08 1.88 -12.25
CA ARG A 99 -13.34 3.09 -11.84
C ARG A 99 -12.37 2.81 -10.69
N TYR A 100 -12.75 1.99 -9.71
CA TYR A 100 -11.85 1.60 -8.63
C TYR A 100 -10.66 0.76 -9.13
N ARG A 101 -10.91 -0.19 -10.04
CA ARG A 101 -9.85 -1.00 -10.67
C ARG A 101 -8.90 -0.13 -11.50
N GLU A 102 -9.42 0.84 -12.24
CA GLU A 102 -8.63 1.80 -13.01
C GLU A 102 -7.72 2.63 -12.10
N LYS A 103 -8.27 3.23 -11.02
CA LYS A 103 -7.48 3.95 -10.01
C LYS A 103 -6.38 3.09 -9.39
N LEU A 104 -6.62 1.81 -9.14
CA LEU A 104 -5.58 0.90 -8.65
C LEU A 104 -4.49 0.63 -9.68
N LYS A 105 -4.84 0.52 -10.97
CA LYS A 105 -3.87 0.38 -12.06
C LYS A 105 -3.03 1.65 -12.21
N GLU A 106 -3.64 2.82 -12.17
CA GLU A 106 -2.95 4.12 -12.20
C GLU A 106 -1.97 4.27 -11.04
N LYS A 107 -2.40 3.97 -9.80
CA LYS A 107 -1.51 3.99 -8.63
C LYS A 107 -0.33 3.03 -8.76
N LYS A 108 -0.50 1.89 -9.42
CA LYS A 108 0.60 0.94 -9.68
C LYS A 108 1.54 1.50 -10.75
N LYS A 109 1.01 2.05 -11.84
CA LYS A 109 1.80 2.69 -12.89
C LYS A 109 2.63 3.86 -12.35
N ALA A 110 2.01 4.78 -11.61
CA ALA A 110 2.70 5.91 -11.00
C ALA A 110 3.82 5.48 -10.01
N LYS A 111 3.65 4.35 -9.31
CA LYS A 111 4.72 3.80 -8.46
C LYS A 111 5.88 3.23 -9.27
N ILE A 112 5.59 2.61 -10.41
CA ILE A 112 6.60 2.06 -11.31
C ILE A 112 7.37 3.20 -11.99
N GLU A 113 6.65 4.20 -12.47
CA GLU A 113 7.20 5.40 -13.12
C GLU A 113 8.16 6.15 -12.18
N LYS A 114 7.74 6.44 -10.94
CA LYS A 114 8.63 7.01 -9.92
C LYS A 114 9.89 6.18 -9.65
N LEU A 115 9.77 4.85 -9.74
CA LEU A 115 10.90 3.95 -9.54
C LEU A 115 11.84 3.96 -10.75
N ILE A 116 11.30 4.04 -11.96
CA ILE A 116 12.08 4.21 -13.19
C ILE A 116 12.79 5.56 -13.17
N GLU A 117 12.11 6.64 -12.78
CA GLU A 117 12.72 7.96 -12.59
C GLU A 117 13.85 7.92 -11.55
N GLU A 118 13.66 7.26 -10.41
CA GLU A 118 14.69 7.14 -9.37
C GLU A 118 15.90 6.30 -9.82
N VAL A 119 15.68 5.29 -10.66
CA VAL A 119 16.75 4.47 -11.23
C VAL A 119 17.50 5.21 -12.34
N ASN A 120 16.78 5.90 -13.23
CA ASN A 120 17.37 6.67 -14.33
C ASN A 120 18.08 7.93 -13.83
N ALA A 121 17.63 8.55 -12.74
CA ALA A 121 18.32 9.68 -12.10
C ALA A 121 19.66 9.28 -11.44
N LYS A 122 20.06 8.01 -11.50
CA LYS A 122 21.38 7.50 -11.11
C LYS A 122 22.07 6.83 -12.29
N ASP A 123 21.94 7.41 -13.47
CA ASP A 123 22.70 6.96 -14.62
C ASP A 123 24.20 7.15 -14.37
N PHE A 124 24.97 6.15 -14.82
CA PHE A 124 26.40 5.99 -14.57
C PHE A 124 27.26 7.21 -14.95
N ASN A 125 26.72 8.10 -15.79
CA ASN A 125 27.37 9.33 -16.22
C ASN A 125 27.52 10.37 -15.08
N ASP A 126 26.64 10.35 -14.07
CA ASP A 126 26.75 11.24 -12.91
C ASP A 126 27.80 10.75 -11.89
N PHE A 127 28.30 9.52 -12.04
CA PHE A 127 29.37 8.95 -11.23
C PHE A 127 30.76 9.13 -11.86
N GLN A 128 30.94 10.08 -12.78
CA GLN A 128 32.29 10.44 -13.20
C GLN A 128 32.97 11.26 -12.10
N ASP A 129 33.94 10.63 -11.44
CA ASP A 129 34.83 11.28 -10.50
C ASP A 129 35.61 12.37 -11.25
N LYS A 130 35.33 13.64 -10.93
CA LYS A 130 36.06 14.80 -11.47
C LYS A 130 37.44 14.95 -10.84
N VAL A 131 38.10 13.83 -10.53
CA VAL A 131 39.44 13.83 -9.94
C VAL A 131 40.42 13.99 -11.09
N LYS A 132 41.27 15.03 -11.02
CA LYS A 132 42.27 15.27 -12.05
C LYS A 132 43.32 14.17 -12.01
N PHE A 133 43.67 13.65 -13.18
CA PHE A 133 44.70 12.63 -13.35
C PHE A 133 46.03 13.16 -12.79
N GLY A 134 46.51 12.58 -11.67
CA GLY A 134 47.72 13.02 -10.97
C GLY A 134 47.53 13.43 -9.50
N GLU A 135 46.29 13.59 -9.03
CA GLU A 135 45.98 13.88 -7.62
C GLU A 135 45.78 12.60 -6.77
N VAL A 136 45.94 11.42 -7.38
CA VAL A 136 45.97 10.14 -6.67
C VAL A 136 47.27 10.08 -5.90
N VAL A 137 47.19 10.41 -4.60
CA VAL A 137 48.27 10.25 -3.63
C VAL A 137 48.87 8.85 -3.79
N GLN A 138 50.16 8.79 -4.14
CA GLN A 138 50.97 7.59 -4.27
C GLN A 138 51.27 6.90 -2.92
N ALA A 139 50.50 7.22 -1.87
CA ALA A 139 50.62 6.55 -0.60
C ALA A 139 49.92 5.19 -0.75
N PRO A 140 50.64 4.06 -0.60
CA PRO A 140 49.98 2.76 -0.60
C PRO A 140 48.92 2.78 0.52
N PRO A 141 47.67 2.37 0.23
CA PRO A 141 46.63 2.33 1.25
C PRO A 141 47.10 1.41 2.38
N SER A 142 47.36 1.97 3.56
CA SER A 142 47.73 1.18 4.73
C SER A 142 46.50 0.37 5.17
N LEU A 143 46.55 -0.95 4.99
CA LEU A 143 45.53 -1.87 5.49
C LEU A 143 45.59 -1.92 7.02
N THR A 144 44.87 -1.02 7.71
CA THR A 144 44.65 -1.07 9.16
C THR A 144 43.54 -2.05 9.57
N VAL A 145 43.12 -2.92 8.66
CA VAL A 145 42.03 -3.87 8.92
C VAL A 145 42.63 -5.20 9.36
N ILE A 146 42.52 -5.48 10.66
CA ILE A 146 42.78 -6.81 11.23
C ILE A 146 41.84 -7.82 10.54
N PRO A 147 42.36 -8.81 9.80
CA PRO A 147 41.53 -9.77 9.11
C PRO A 147 40.80 -10.66 10.12
N LYS A 148 39.47 -10.58 10.14
CA LYS A 148 38.64 -11.55 10.88
C LYS A 148 38.77 -12.91 10.21
N HIS A 149 39.37 -13.89 10.91
CA HIS A 149 39.37 -15.29 10.50
C HIS A 149 37.93 -15.77 10.25
N ARG A 150 37.55 -15.88 8.98
CA ARG A 150 36.38 -16.64 8.56
C ARG A 150 36.84 -18.03 8.15
N GLY A 151 36.27 -19.03 8.79
CA GLY A 151 36.50 -20.43 8.50
C GLY A 151 36.37 -20.73 7.01
N LYS A 152 37.25 -21.61 6.55
CA LYS A 152 37.45 -22.09 5.18
C LYS A 152 36.11 -22.32 4.45
N ILE A 153 35.81 -21.49 3.45
CA ILE A 153 34.91 -21.84 2.35
C ILE A 153 35.79 -22.17 1.15
N LEU A 154 36.29 -23.41 1.14
CA LEU A 154 36.91 -23.99 -0.04
C LEU A 154 35.79 -24.50 -0.97
N LYS A 155 36.04 -24.40 -2.29
CA LYS A 155 35.26 -24.95 -3.43
C LYS A 155 34.25 -24.03 -4.13
N LYS A 156 34.64 -22.80 -4.49
CA LYS A 156 33.92 -22.04 -5.54
C LYS A 156 34.40 -22.40 -6.95
N ASP A 157 35.70 -22.60 -7.12
CA ASP A 157 36.32 -22.72 -8.45
C ASP A 157 36.03 -24.07 -9.13
N SER A 158 35.70 -25.11 -8.38
CA SER A 158 35.32 -26.42 -8.95
C SER A 158 33.89 -26.44 -9.50
N LEU A 159 32.99 -25.64 -8.93
CA LEU A 159 31.58 -25.57 -9.33
C LEU A 159 31.34 -24.74 -10.60
N GLU A 160 32.20 -23.76 -10.86
CA GLU A 160 32.11 -22.94 -12.08
C GLU A 160 32.57 -23.72 -13.32
N LYS A 161 33.64 -24.51 -13.19
CA LYS A 161 34.17 -25.34 -14.30
C LYS A 161 33.19 -26.42 -14.76
N GLU A 162 32.46 -27.09 -13.86
CA GLU A 162 31.42 -28.06 -14.25
C GLU A 162 30.22 -27.41 -14.96
N ARG A 163 29.85 -26.18 -14.58
CA ARG A 163 28.74 -25.45 -15.21
C ARG A 163 29.08 -25.00 -16.62
N GLU A 164 30.32 -24.61 -16.86
CA GLU A 164 30.78 -24.24 -18.20
C GLU A 164 30.83 -25.43 -19.15
N GLN A 165 31.27 -26.60 -18.67
CA GLN A 165 31.28 -27.83 -19.48
C GLN A 165 29.86 -28.26 -19.87
N LYS A 166 28.90 -28.21 -18.93
CA LYS A 166 27.49 -28.52 -19.22
C LYS A 166 26.83 -27.51 -20.17
N ASN A 167 27.18 -26.22 -20.08
CA ASN A 167 26.66 -25.21 -20.99
C ASN A 167 27.22 -25.31 -22.42
N LYS A 168 28.40 -25.91 -22.62
CA LYS A 168 28.99 -26.14 -23.96
C LYS A 168 28.31 -27.30 -24.71
N GLN A 169 27.69 -28.23 -23.99
CA GLN A 169 27.01 -29.41 -24.58
C GLN A 169 25.56 -29.14 -24.98
N LEU A 170 24.99 -27.98 -24.64
CA LEU A 170 23.60 -27.65 -24.97
C LEU A 170 23.48 -27.04 -26.38
N ASN A 171 22.48 -27.51 -27.13
CA ASN A 171 22.07 -26.93 -28.40
C ASN A 171 21.77 -25.42 -28.24
N ALA A 172 22.17 -24.59 -29.21
CA ALA A 172 22.04 -23.13 -29.17
C ALA A 172 20.62 -22.64 -28.88
N VAL A 173 19.60 -23.38 -29.33
CA VAL A 173 18.18 -23.10 -29.03
C VAL A 173 17.88 -23.25 -27.53
N ASN A 174 18.33 -24.35 -26.92
CA ASN A 174 18.14 -24.61 -25.49
C ASN A 174 18.88 -23.57 -24.63
N LYS A 175 20.06 -23.12 -25.08
CA LYS A 175 20.80 -22.04 -24.41
C LYS A 175 19.98 -20.75 -24.34
N ARG A 176 19.34 -20.35 -25.45
CA ARG A 176 18.46 -19.16 -25.50
C ARG A 176 17.24 -19.30 -24.58
N ILE A 177 16.68 -20.51 -24.44
CA ILE A 177 15.56 -20.77 -23.53
C ILE A 177 16.02 -20.60 -22.08
N MET A 178 17.13 -21.23 -21.71
CA MET A 178 17.69 -21.15 -20.34
C MET A 178 18.09 -19.72 -19.96
N ASP A 179 18.63 -18.94 -20.90
CA ASP A 179 18.99 -17.54 -20.64
C ASP A 179 17.75 -16.67 -20.42
N LYS A 180 16.67 -16.85 -21.21
CA LYS A 180 15.39 -16.18 -20.99
C LYS A 180 14.77 -16.54 -19.62
N GLU A 181 14.87 -17.80 -19.21
CA GLU A 181 14.41 -18.23 -17.89
C GLU A 181 15.25 -17.62 -16.76
N ARG A 182 16.58 -17.59 -16.91
CA ARG A 182 17.48 -16.91 -15.96
C ARG A 182 17.13 -15.44 -15.82
N GLU A 183 16.87 -14.73 -16.91
CA GLU A 183 16.45 -13.32 -16.88
C GLU A 183 15.12 -13.13 -16.14
N ARG A 184 14.12 -13.99 -16.41
CA ARG A 184 12.84 -13.98 -15.69
C ARG A 184 13.01 -14.23 -14.19
N VAL A 185 13.84 -15.19 -13.81
CA VAL A 185 14.10 -15.49 -12.39
C VAL A 185 14.88 -14.36 -11.73
N MET A 186 15.89 -13.81 -12.39
CA MET A 186 16.69 -12.70 -11.88
C MET A 186 15.85 -11.43 -11.68
N THR A 187 14.96 -11.11 -12.62
CA THR A 187 14.05 -9.97 -12.48
C THR A 187 13.08 -10.16 -11.31
N GLN A 188 12.47 -11.34 -11.17
CA GLN A 188 11.63 -11.66 -10.01
C GLN A 188 12.40 -11.58 -8.69
N TYR A 189 13.61 -12.13 -8.65
CA TYR A 189 14.47 -12.07 -7.47
C TYR A 189 14.83 -10.63 -7.10
N ARG A 190 15.18 -9.79 -8.09
CA ARG A 190 15.44 -8.36 -7.88
C ARG A 190 14.22 -7.65 -7.30
N ILE A 191 13.01 -7.92 -7.82
CA ILE A 191 11.75 -7.36 -7.29
C ILE A 191 11.52 -7.80 -5.84
N ILE A 192 11.67 -9.10 -5.54
CA ILE A 192 11.49 -9.64 -4.18
C ILE A 192 12.51 -9.04 -3.22
N LYS A 193 13.78 -8.91 -3.65
CA LYS A 193 14.86 -8.33 -2.85
C LYS A 193 14.62 -6.85 -2.57
N ALA A 194 14.18 -6.08 -3.56
CA ALA A 194 13.80 -4.68 -3.40
C ALA A 194 12.65 -4.54 -2.38
N ARG A 195 11.60 -5.38 -2.48
CA ARG A 195 10.51 -5.42 -1.49
C ARG A 195 10.99 -5.75 -0.08
N LYS A 196 11.90 -6.73 0.06
CA LYS A 196 12.47 -7.10 1.38
C LYS A 196 13.28 -5.94 1.99
N LEU A 197 14.06 -5.22 1.19
CA LEU A 197 14.82 -4.05 1.65
C LEU A 197 13.90 -2.91 2.09
N MET A 198 12.85 -2.60 1.32
CA MET A 198 11.86 -1.57 1.69
C MET A 198 11.14 -1.91 2.99
N ASN A 199 10.73 -3.16 3.17
CA ASN A 199 10.09 -3.60 4.41
C ASN A 199 11.05 -3.54 5.62
N LYS A 200 12.34 -3.87 5.43
CA LYS A 200 13.34 -3.80 6.50
C LYS A 200 13.60 -2.36 6.96
N ASN A 201 13.65 -1.42 6.02
CA ASN A 201 13.87 0.00 6.31
C ASN A 201 12.64 0.66 6.96
N HIS A 202 11.43 0.17 6.68
CA HIS A 202 10.21 0.72 7.27
C HIS A 202 10.12 0.51 8.79
N TYR A 203 10.78 -0.51 9.34
CA TYR A 203 10.83 -0.79 10.78
C TYR A 203 11.97 -0.07 11.52
N SER A 204 12.76 0.76 10.83
CA SER A 204 13.90 1.49 11.41
C SER A 204 13.62 2.98 11.67
N LYS A 205 12.40 3.46 11.39
CA LYS A 205 12.01 4.89 11.51
C LYS A 205 10.96 5.18 12.60
N ASP A 206 10.56 4.17 13.36
CA ASP A 206 9.70 4.28 14.55
C ASP A 206 10.48 3.87 15.80
#